data_AF-A0A5K3FLD8-F1
#
_entry.id   AF-A0A5K3FLD8-F1
#
_cell.length_a   1.000
_cell.length_b   1.000
_cell.length_c   1.000
_cell.angle_alpha   90.00
_cell.angle_beta   90.00
_cell.angle_gamma   90.00
#
_symmetry.space_group_name_H-M   'P 1'
#
loop_
_entity.id
_entity.type
_entity.pdbx_description
1 polymer ?
#
loop_
_entity_poly.entity_id
_entity_poly.type
_entity_poly.pdbx_seq_one_letter_code
_entity_poly.pdbx_strand_id
1 'polypeptide(L)'
;VNNGSSPTYKTIISSLGEEARYFVYDNNSCTSECGLYKLIIWANLTDVGCAMRKCRYYDQRDLKFSHFMVCVYKYAGKFEDIKPYEKGEICSHCEPKDKCVRRQCEHIPKCATGKGKEHLTTQITA
;
A
#
# COMPACT_ATOMS: atom_id res chain seq x y z
N VAL A 1 7.88 -24.87 -20.42
CA VAL A 1 6.60 -24.78 -19.69
C VAL A 1 6.92 -24.57 -18.22
N ASN A 2 6.40 -23.50 -17.62
CA ASN A 2 6.04 -23.39 -16.21
C ASN A 2 5.02 -22.25 -16.16
N ASN A 3 3.79 -22.62 -16.49
CA ASN A 3 2.64 -21.73 -16.55
C ASN A 3 2.12 -21.48 -15.12
N GLY A 4 3.01 -21.02 -14.23
CA GLY A 4 2.60 -20.50 -12.94
C GLY A 4 1.83 -19.21 -13.17
N SER A 5 0.59 -19.14 -12.71
CA SER A 5 -0.24 -17.94 -12.81
C SER A 5 0.53 -16.73 -12.28
N SER A 6 0.61 -15.65 -13.07
CA SER A 6 1.17 -14.39 -12.58
C SER A 6 0.43 -13.95 -11.31
N PRO A 7 1.16 -13.54 -10.24
CA PRO A 7 0.51 -13.02 -9.05
C PRO A 7 -0.23 -11.73 -9.41
N THR A 8 -1.31 -11.47 -8.69
CA THR A 8 -2.04 -10.20 -8.78
C THR A 8 -1.50 -9.22 -7.74
N TYR A 9 -1.73 -7.92 -7.94
CA TYR A 9 -1.46 -6.94 -6.89
C TYR A 9 -2.17 -7.31 -5.57
N LYS A 10 -3.43 -7.75 -5.67
CA LYS A 10 -4.22 -8.19 -4.51
C LYS A 10 -3.54 -9.31 -3.74
N THR A 11 -3.04 -10.34 -4.42
CA THR A 11 -2.39 -11.49 -3.76
C THR A 11 -1.11 -11.07 -3.03
N ILE A 12 -0.31 -10.18 -3.63
CA ILE A 12 0.94 -9.71 -2.99
C ILE A 12 0.62 -8.81 -1.79
N ILE A 13 -0.30 -7.85 -1.94
CA ILE A 13 -0.69 -6.98 -0.81
C ILE A 13 -1.34 -7.80 0.32
N SER A 14 -2.10 -8.85 -0.02
CA SER A 14 -2.69 -9.74 1.00
C SER A 14 -1.62 -10.49 1.79
N SER A 15 -0.54 -10.95 1.16
CA SER A 15 0.56 -11.61 1.90
C SER A 15 1.31 -10.66 2.83
N LEU A 16 1.42 -9.37 2.48
CA LEU A 16 1.97 -8.36 3.41
C LEU A 16 1.07 -8.21 4.66
N GLY A 17 -0.25 -8.35 4.47
CA GLY A 17 -1.22 -8.32 5.57
C GLY A 17 -1.05 -9.46 6.58
N GLU A 18 -0.42 -10.58 6.20
CA GLU A 18 -0.17 -11.70 7.12
C GLU A 18 0.83 -11.35 8.22
N GLU A 19 1.69 -10.33 8.01
CA GLU A 19 2.60 -9.83 9.04
C GLU A 19 1.86 -9.10 10.19
N ALA A 20 0.57 -8.81 10.04
CA ALA A 20 -0.25 -8.22 11.10
C ALA A 20 -0.18 -9.01 12.42
N ARG A 21 -0.04 -10.34 12.33
CA ARG A 21 0.10 -11.23 13.51
C ARG A 21 1.35 -10.96 14.34
N TYR A 22 2.33 -10.27 13.77
CA TYR A 22 3.60 -9.94 14.41
C TYR A 22 3.64 -8.49 14.91
N PHE A 23 2.65 -7.66 14.60
CA PHE A 23 2.62 -6.27 15.05
C PHE A 23 1.87 -6.10 16.37
N VAL A 24 2.53 -5.48 17.36
CA VAL A 24 1.92 -5.13 18.65
C VAL A 24 1.71 -3.61 18.67
N TYR A 25 0.45 -3.19 18.54
CA TYR A 25 0.10 -1.77 18.43
C TYR A 25 0.47 -0.96 19.68
N ASP A 26 0.24 -1.52 20.87
CA ASP A 26 0.30 -0.76 22.13
C ASP A 26 1.69 -0.16 22.38
N ASN A 27 2.75 -0.93 22.09
CA ASN A 27 4.15 -0.53 22.22
C ASN A 27 4.85 -0.24 20.87
N ASN A 28 4.09 -0.20 19.76
CA ASN A 28 4.59 0.02 18.40
C ASN A 28 5.70 -0.96 17.93
N SER A 29 5.78 -2.15 18.54
CA SER A 29 6.83 -3.13 18.29
C SER A 29 6.40 -4.24 17.32
N CYS A 30 7.38 -5.00 16.81
CA CYS A 30 7.11 -6.24 16.12
C CYS A 30 7.72 -7.44 16.89
N THR A 31 7.00 -8.55 17.02
CA THR A 31 7.53 -9.81 17.56
C THR A 31 8.32 -10.62 16.52
N SER A 32 8.19 -10.27 15.24
CA SER A 32 8.93 -10.79 14.08
C SER A 32 8.90 -9.72 12.96
N GLU A 33 9.14 -10.05 11.70
CA GLU A 33 9.04 -9.09 10.60
C GLU A 33 7.61 -8.54 10.46
N CYS A 34 7.43 -7.22 10.61
CA CYS A 34 6.15 -6.54 10.42
C CYS A 34 6.24 -5.18 9.70
N GLY A 35 7.40 -4.87 9.13
CA GLY A 35 7.68 -3.59 8.51
C GLY A 35 6.81 -3.32 7.28
N LEU A 36 6.55 -4.35 6.45
CA LEU A 36 5.72 -4.20 5.27
C LEU A 36 4.25 -4.04 5.64
N TYR A 37 3.78 -4.74 6.67
CA TYR A 37 2.45 -4.48 7.23
C TYR A 37 2.32 -3.05 7.75
N LYS A 38 3.25 -2.59 8.60
CA LYS A 38 3.24 -1.21 9.14
C LYS A 38 3.20 -0.16 8.02
N LEU A 39 3.90 -0.41 6.91
CA LEU A 39 3.89 0.47 5.74
C LEU A 39 2.49 0.57 5.11
N ILE A 40 1.79 -0.55 4.89
CA ILE A 40 0.50 -0.54 4.19
C ILE A 40 -0.69 -0.07 5.05
N ILE A 41 -0.53 0.00 6.36
CA ILE A 41 -1.57 0.50 7.30
C ILE A 41 -1.31 1.94 7.79
N TRP A 42 -0.32 2.62 7.20
CA TRP A 42 0.07 3.95 7.66
C TRP A 42 -0.95 5.02 7.24
N ALA A 43 -1.62 5.65 8.20
CA ALA A 43 -2.75 6.56 7.95
C ALA A 43 -2.38 7.78 7.09
N ASN A 44 -1.15 8.29 7.21
CA ASN A 44 -0.69 9.45 6.44
C ASN A 44 -0.30 9.12 4.99
N LEU A 45 -0.26 7.84 4.59
CA LEU A 45 0.07 7.43 3.22
C LEU A 45 -1.20 7.30 2.39
N THR A 46 -1.66 8.42 1.83
CA THR A 46 -2.91 8.48 1.08
C THR A 46 -2.78 8.16 -0.40
N ASP A 47 -1.58 8.27 -0.97
CA ASP A 47 -1.32 8.02 -2.38
C ASP A 47 -0.26 6.94 -2.56
N VAL A 48 -0.54 5.97 -3.42
CA VAL A 48 0.37 4.86 -3.76
C VAL A 48 0.34 4.59 -5.25
N GLY A 49 1.52 4.38 -5.83
CA GLY A 49 1.68 3.89 -7.20
C GLY A 49 2.46 2.58 -7.20
N CYS A 50 1.95 1.55 -7.84
CA CYS A 50 2.63 0.25 -7.93
C CYS A 50 2.88 -0.17 -9.38
N ALA A 51 3.98 -0.88 -9.60
CA ALA A 51 4.32 -1.52 -10.87
C ALA A 51 4.79 -2.96 -10.62
N MET A 52 4.47 -3.86 -11.56
CA MET A 52 4.87 -5.25 -11.50
C MET A 52 5.53 -5.69 -12.80
N ARG A 53 6.66 -6.39 -12.71
CA ARG A 53 7.39 -6.92 -13.86
C ARG A 53 7.86 -8.35 -13.63
N LYS A 54 7.66 -9.21 -14.63
CA LYS A 54 8.31 -10.52 -14.69
C LYS A 54 9.76 -10.36 -15.14
N CYS A 55 10.69 -10.78 -14.31
CA CYS A 55 12.13 -10.73 -14.57
C CYS A 55 12.68 -12.15 -14.65
N ARG A 56 13.69 -12.32 -15.51
CA ARG A 56 14.47 -13.57 -15.59
C ARG A 56 15.64 -13.51 -14.61
N TYR A 57 15.98 -14.63 -14.01
CA TYR A 57 17.18 -14.79 -13.19
C TYR A 57 17.75 -16.20 -13.38
N TYR A 58 19.03 -16.39 -13.04
CA TYR A 58 19.68 -17.69 -13.09
C TYR A 58 19.86 -18.22 -11.67
N ASP A 59 19.48 -19.47 -11.46
CA ASP A 59 19.71 -20.20 -10.21
C ASP A 59 20.45 -21.50 -10.52
N GLN A 60 21.68 -21.62 -10.05
CA GLN A 60 22.56 -22.79 -10.27
C GLN A 60 22.57 -23.33 -11.72
N ARG A 61 22.50 -22.42 -12.71
CA ARG A 61 22.46 -22.63 -14.18
C ARG A 61 21.07 -22.82 -14.81
N ASP A 62 20.00 -22.89 -14.04
CA ASP A 62 18.64 -22.92 -14.56
C ASP A 62 18.08 -21.51 -14.77
N LEU A 63 17.51 -21.26 -15.95
CA LEU A 63 16.77 -20.03 -16.23
C LEU A 63 15.43 -20.08 -15.52
N LYS A 64 15.26 -19.21 -14.52
CA LYS A 64 14.02 -19.04 -13.76
C LYS A 64 13.41 -17.67 -14.01
N PHE A 65 12.14 -17.54 -13.65
CA PHE A 65 11.41 -16.28 -13.74
C PHE A 65 10.76 -15.96 -12.41
N SER A 66 10.80 -14.70 -11.99
CA SER A 66 10.09 -14.19 -10.82
C SER A 66 9.35 -12.91 -11.18
N HIS A 67 8.28 -12.58 -10.44
CA HIS A 67 7.61 -11.30 -10.55
C HIS A 67 8.09 -10.38 -9.44
N PHE A 68 8.54 -9.19 -9.81
CA PHE A 68 8.92 -8.13 -8.88
C PHE A 68 7.82 -7.08 -8.89
N MET A 69 7.30 -6.74 -7.70
CA MET A 69 6.37 -5.65 -7.49
C MET A 69 7.07 -4.56 -6.68
N VAL A 70 6.96 -3.32 -7.15
CA VAL A 70 7.43 -2.14 -6.43
C VAL A 70 6.25 -1.21 -6.23
N CYS A 71 6.07 -0.73 -5.00
CA CYS A 71 5.09 0.30 -4.67
C CYS A 71 5.83 1.52 -4.11
N VAL A 72 5.47 2.69 -4.59
CA VAL A 72 5.96 3.99 -4.11
C VAL A 72 4.81 4.70 -3.43
N TYR A 73 5.03 5.10 -2.19
CA TYR A 73 4.04 5.82 -1.38
C TYR A 73 4.41 7.30 -1.36
N LYS A 74 3.43 8.17 -1.58
CA LYS A 74 3.62 9.60 -1.39
C LYS A 74 3.73 9.86 0.10
N TYR A 75 4.91 10.31 0.50
CA TYR A 75 5.27 10.38 1.88
C TYR A 75 4.98 11.75 2.48
N ALA A 76 4.30 11.76 3.62
CA ALA A 76 4.05 12.96 4.41
C ALA A 76 4.43 12.71 5.87
N GLY A 77 5.74 12.68 6.21
CA GLY A 77 6.15 12.63 7.62
C GLY A 77 7.58 12.18 7.93
N LYS A 78 7.76 11.65 9.15
CA LYS A 78 8.91 10.83 9.59
C LYS A 78 8.37 9.46 10.03
N PHE A 79 9.03 8.36 9.64
CA PHE A 79 8.57 6.98 9.91
C PHE A 79 9.04 6.52 11.30
N GLU A 80 9.99 7.24 11.88
CA GLU A 80 10.65 6.83 13.11
C GLU A 80 9.75 7.11 14.33
N ASP A 81 9.61 6.09 15.17
CA ASP A 81 8.96 6.04 16.48
C ASP A 81 7.46 6.37 16.59
N ILE A 82 6.78 6.70 15.50
CA ILE A 82 5.34 7.01 15.52
C ILE A 82 4.51 5.77 15.17
N LYS A 83 3.33 5.64 15.78
CA LYS A 83 2.37 4.57 15.46
C LYS A 83 1.83 4.78 14.04
N PRO A 84 1.56 3.70 13.29
CA PRO A 84 1.09 3.81 11.91
C PRO A 84 -0.26 4.53 11.77
N TYR A 85 -1.08 4.53 12.83
CA TYR A 85 -2.34 5.26 12.90
C TYR A 85 -2.69 5.57 14.37
N GLU A 86 -3.59 6.53 14.59
CA GLU A 86 -4.17 6.80 15.90
C GLU A 86 -5.36 5.87 16.18
N LYS A 87 -5.35 5.21 17.34
CA LYS A 87 -6.43 4.31 17.77
C LYS A 87 -7.57 5.14 18.33
N GLY A 88 -8.75 4.98 17.76
CA GLY A 88 -9.95 5.70 18.19
C GLY A 88 -11.18 5.24 17.43
N GLU A 89 -12.25 6.02 17.51
CA GLU A 89 -13.44 5.81 16.70
C GLU A 89 -13.12 5.98 15.21
N ILE A 90 -13.71 5.15 14.38
CA ILE A 90 -13.48 5.14 12.92
C ILE A 90 -13.82 6.52 12.36
N CYS A 91 -12.90 7.12 11.62
CA CYS A 91 -13.07 8.41 10.95
C CYS A 91 -13.31 9.61 11.90
N SER A 92 -13.15 9.49 13.21
CA SER A 92 -13.38 10.59 14.15
C SER A 92 -12.39 11.75 14.01
N HIS A 93 -11.24 11.50 13.37
CA HIS A 93 -10.17 12.46 13.12
C HIS A 93 -9.94 12.72 11.63
N CYS A 94 -10.93 12.45 10.76
CA CYS A 94 -10.85 12.89 9.38
C CYS A 94 -10.93 14.43 9.30
N GLU A 95 -10.32 15.02 8.27
CA GLU A 95 -10.45 16.45 8.03
C GLU A 95 -11.93 16.82 7.77
N PRO A 96 -12.39 18.05 8.11
CA PRO A 96 -13.81 18.43 8.01
C PRO A 96 -14.45 18.27 6.62
N LYS A 97 -13.65 18.14 5.55
CA LYS A 97 -14.12 18.00 4.16
C LYS A 97 -14.03 16.56 3.64
N ASP A 98 -13.41 15.67 4.39
CA ASP A 98 -13.22 14.29 3.99
C ASP A 98 -14.51 13.49 4.19
N LYS A 99 -14.67 12.43 3.41
CA LYS A 99 -15.76 11.47 3.61
C LYS A 99 -15.23 10.22 4.28
N CYS A 100 -16.01 9.65 5.20
CA CYS A 100 -15.72 8.33 5.72
C CYS A 100 -16.22 7.26 4.75
N VAL A 101 -15.31 6.65 4.00
CA VAL A 101 -15.62 5.61 3.02
C VAL A 101 -14.84 4.35 3.37
N ARG A 102 -15.53 3.22 3.51
CA ARG A 102 -14.92 1.93 3.88
C ARG A 102 -14.01 2.01 5.12
N ARG A 103 -14.45 2.78 6.13
CA ARG A 103 -13.73 3.01 7.40
C ARG A 103 -12.39 3.77 7.23
N GLN A 104 -12.25 4.57 6.18
CA GLN A 104 -11.07 5.38 5.87
C GLN A 104 -11.49 6.82 5.55
N CYS A 105 -10.61 7.78 5.82
CA CYS A 105 -10.77 9.18 5.41
C CYS A 105 -10.43 9.30 3.93
N GLU A 106 -11.44 9.54 3.09
CA GLU A 106 -11.27 9.80 1.67
C GLU A 106 -11.22 11.31 1.45
N HIS A 107 -10.02 11.82 1.15
CA HIS A 107 -9.86 13.19 0.72
C HIS A 107 -10.40 13.35 -0.70
N ILE A 108 -11.34 14.26 -0.88
CA ILE A 108 -11.87 14.59 -2.22
C ILE A 108 -10.97 15.69 -2.80
N PRO A 109 -10.04 15.37 -3.72
CA PRO A 109 -9.24 16.40 -4.34
C PRO A 109 -10.15 17.37 -5.10
N LYS A 110 -9.79 18.66 -5.07
CA LYS A 110 -10.56 19.76 -5.72
C LYS A 110 -10.84 19.51 -7.21
N CYS A 111 -10.09 18.64 -7.88
CA CYS A 111 -10.27 18.29 -9.29
C CYS A 111 -11.34 17.20 -9.53
N ALA A 112 -11.86 16.52 -8.51
CA ALA A 112 -12.87 15.47 -8.65
C ALA A 112 -14.31 16.00 -8.88
N THR A 113 -14.51 17.33 -8.90
CA THR A 113 -15.83 17.95 -9.15
C THR A 113 -16.24 17.97 -10.63
N GLY A 114 -15.46 17.37 -11.54
CA GLY A 114 -15.88 17.12 -12.91
C GLY A 114 -16.89 15.97 -12.97
N LYS A 115 -18.12 16.23 -13.44
CA LYS A 115 -19.04 15.16 -13.85
C LYS A 115 -18.49 14.46 -15.09
N GLY A 116 -17.80 13.33 -14.90
CA GLY A 116 -17.34 12.51 -16.02
C GLY A 116 -16.77 11.18 -15.54
N LYS A 117 -17.27 10.07 -16.10
CA LYS A 117 -16.63 8.76 -15.99
C LYS A 117 -15.31 8.83 -16.76
N GLU A 118 -14.21 9.17 -16.11
CA GLU A 118 -12.88 9.01 -16.70
C GLU A 118 -11.93 8.35 -15.72
N HIS A 119 -11.43 7.20 -16.17
CA HIS A 119 -10.31 6.47 -15.64
C HIS A 119 -9.14 7.45 -15.47
N LEU A 120 -8.67 7.69 -14.24
CA LEU A 120 -7.54 8.58 -13.97
C LEU A 120 -6.29 8.04 -14.68
N THR A 121 -6.03 8.49 -15.90
CA THR A 121 -4.69 8.44 -16.52
C THR A 121 -3.97 9.73 -16.16
N THR A 122 -3.22 9.72 -15.06
CA THR A 122 -2.23 10.76 -14.80
C THR A 122 -1.11 10.60 -15.83
N GLN A 123 -1.07 11.48 -16.83
CA GLN A 123 0.10 11.59 -17.70
C GLN A 123 1.21 12.26 -16.90
N ILE A 124 2.28 11.51 -16.62
CA ILE A 124 3.55 12.07 -16.17
C ILE A 124 4.32 12.39 -17.44
N THR A 125 4.42 13.67 -17.79
CA THR A 125 5.34 14.10 -18.85
C THR A 125 6.76 14.10 -18.28
N ALA A 126 7.70 13.52 -19.03
CA ALA A 126 9.12 13.46 -18.71
C ALA A 126 9.82 14.81 -18.91
#